data_AF-A0AAQ3XMU2-F1
#
_entry.id   AF-A0AAQ3XMU2-F1
#
_cell.length_a   1.000
_cell.length_b   1.000
_cell.length_c   1.000
_cell.angle_alpha   90.00
_cell.angle_beta   90.00
_cell.angle_gamma   90.00
#
_symmetry.space_group_name_H-M   'P 1'
#
loop_
_entity.id
_entity.type
_entity.pdbx_description
1 polymer ?
#
loop_
_entity_poly.entity_id
_entity_poly.type
_entity_poly.pdbx_seq_one_letter_code
_entity_poly.pdbx_strand_id
1 'polypeptide(L)' 'MAAYLEKLRVEEEECELISKLATDQRKKVLFAKLAAHHRSLADEVELTMKNSQSDV' A
#
# COMPACT_ATOMS: atom_id res chain seq x y z
N MET A 1 13.52 6.82 2.89
CA MET A 1 12.39 5.91 3.15
C MET A 1 11.04 6.62 3.09
N ALA A 2 10.89 7.84 3.60
CA ALA A 2 9.62 8.60 3.53
C ALA A 2 9.00 8.72 2.11
N ALA A 3 9.79 9.06 1.08
CA ALA A 3 9.28 9.14 -0.29
C ALA A 3 8.83 7.78 -0.87
N TYR A 4 9.40 6.68 -0.39
CA TYR A 4 8.99 5.33 -0.79
C TYR A 4 7.71 4.92 -0.06
N LEU A 5 7.58 5.27 1.22
CA LEU A 5 6.34 5.09 1.98
C LEU A 5 5.17 5.83 1.33
N GLU A 6 5.38 7.10 0.95
CA GLU A 6 4.36 7.89 0.25
C GLU A 6 3.94 7.23 -1.06
N LYS A 7 4.92 6.75 -1.84
CA LYS A 7 4.63 6.02 -3.07
C LYS A 7 3.77 4.78 -2.82
N LEU A 8 4.07 3.99 -1.79
CA LEU A 8 3.28 2.80 -1.45
C LEU A 8 1.84 3.16 -1.03
N ARG A 9 1.65 4.26 -0.30
CA ARG A 9 0.32 4.75 0.09
C ARG A 9 -0.49 5.21 -1.13
N VAL A 10 0.14 5.92 -2.06
CA VAL A 10 -0.50 6.30 -3.34
C VAL A 10 -0.88 5.05 -4.14
N GLU A 11 0.03 4.09 -4.29
CA GLU A 11 -0.23 2.85 -5.02
C GLU A 11 -1.32 1.98 -4.35
N GLU A 12 -1.40 2.00 -3.02
CA GLU A 12 -2.50 1.39 -2.24
C GLU A 12 -3.84 2.03 -2.61
N GLU A 13 -3.94 3.35 -2.50
CA GLU A 13 -5.18 4.11 -2.74
C GLU A 13 -5.66 3.97 -4.20
N GLU A 14 -4.74 4.07 -5.16
CA GLU A 14 -5.04 3.88 -6.58
C GLU A 14 -5.56 2.47 -6.86
N CYS A 15 -4.92 1.44 -6.31
CA CYS A 15 -5.36 0.05 -6.48
C CYS A 15 -6.73 -0.19 -5.83
N GLU A 16 -6.98 0.39 -4.65
CA GLU A 16 -8.27 0.28 -3.98
C GLU A 16 -9.38 0.96 -4.80
N LEU A 17 -9.11 2.15 -5.35
CA LEU A 17 -10.04 2.86 -6.23
C LEU A 17 -10.34 2.07 -7.50
N ILE A 18 -9.31 1.51 -8.17
CA ILE A 18 -9.49 0.68 -9.36
C ILE A 18 -10.36 -0.55 -9.04
N SER A 19 -10.13 -1.19 -7.90
CA SER A 19 -10.96 -2.32 -7.45
C SER A 19 -12.42 -1.94 -7.25
N LYS A 20 -12.68 -0.79 -6.62
CA LYS A 20 -14.04 -0.27 -6.40
C LYS A 20 -14.77 0.06 -7.71
N LEU A 21 -14.05 0.59 -8.70
CA LEU A 21 -14.60 0.98 -10.00
C LEU A 21 -14.64 -0.16 -11.04
N ALA A 22 -13.95 -1.27 -10.78
CA ALA A 22 -13.88 -2.39 -11.72
C ALA A 22 -15.24 -3.10 -11.85
N THR A 23 -15.69 -3.25 -13.10
CA THR A 23 -16.87 -4.04 -13.47
C THR A 23 -16.53 -5.51 -13.75
N ASP A 24 -15.29 -5.80 -14.16
CA ASP A 24 -14.79 -7.17 -14.27
C ASP A 24 -14.38 -7.70 -12.88
N GLN A 25 -14.95 -8.84 -12.51
CA GLN A 25 -14.76 -9.46 -11.20
C GLN A 25 -13.31 -9.90 -10.93
N ARG A 26 -12.58 -10.36 -11.96
CA ARG A 26 -11.17 -10.76 -11.81
C ARG A 26 -10.30 -9.54 -11.58
N LYS A 27 -10.55 -8.46 -12.33
CA LYS A 27 -9.85 -7.18 -12.15
C LYS A 27 -10.08 -6.62 -10.74
N LYS A 28 -11.33 -6.64 -10.26
CA LYS A 28 -11.68 -6.23 -8.89
C LYS A 28 -10.87 -7.00 -7.84
N VAL A 29 -10.86 -8.33 -7.92
CA VAL A 29 -10.10 -9.17 -6.96
C VAL A 29 -8.60 -8.92 -7.05
N LEU A 30 -8.05 -8.78 -8.26
CA LEU A 30 -6.61 -8.55 -8.44
C LEU A 30 -6.18 -7.23 -7.80
N PHE A 31 -6.87 -6.12 -8.11
CA PHE A 31 -6.52 -4.81 -7.57
C PHE A 31 -6.80 -4.71 -6.07
N ALA A 32 -7.82 -5.39 -5.53
CA ALA A 32 -8.02 -5.51 -4.09
C ALA A 32 -6.83 -6.18 -3.39
N LYS A 33 -6.31 -7.28 -3.97
CA LYS A 33 -5.12 -7.97 -3.45
C LYS A 33 -3.87 -7.10 -3.52
N LEU A 34 -3.71 -6.35 -4.62
CA LEU A 34 -2.57 -5.46 -4.80
C LEU A 34 -2.59 -4.30 -3.79
N ALA A 35 -3.75 -3.69 -3.56
CA ALA A 35 -3.94 -2.67 -2.52
C ALA A 35 -3.58 -3.21 -1.13
N ALA A 36 -4.06 -4.41 -0.79
CA ALA A 36 -3.72 -5.05 0.48
C ALA A 36 -2.20 -5.30 0.64
N HIS A 37 -1.52 -5.70 -0.43
CA HIS A 37 -0.08 -5.88 -0.42
C HIS A 37 0.69 -4.57 -0.23
N HIS A 38 0.30 -3.50 -0.94
CA HIS A 38 0.91 -2.17 -0.76
C HIS A 38 0.69 -1.63 0.64
N ARG A 39 -0.50 -1.83 1.23
CA ARG A 39 -0.78 -1.49 2.63
C ARG A 39 0.19 -2.19 3.59
N SER A 40 0.30 -3.52 3.49
CA SER A 40 1.21 -4.28 4.36
C SER A 40 2.66 -3.82 4.22
N LEU A 41 3.13 -3.59 2.99
CA LEU A 41 4.49 -3.10 2.77
C LEU A 41 4.69 -1.68 3.31
N ALA A 42 3.71 -0.79 3.17
CA ALA A 42 3.75 0.54 3.74
C ALA A 42 3.83 0.49 5.28
N ASP A 43 3.02 -0.37 5.91
CA ASP A 43 3.02 -0.55 7.36
C ASP A 43 4.38 -1.08 7.87
N GLU A 44 5.01 -2.02 7.15
CA GLU A 44 6.35 -2.54 7.47
C GLU A 44 7.45 -1.48 7.34
N VAL A 45 7.40 -0.68 6.26
CA VAL A 45 8.34 0.43 6.05
C VAL A 45 8.17 1.48 7.15
N GLU A 46 6.94 1.84 7.49
CA GLU A 46 6.63 2.79 8.56
C GLU A 46 7.13 2.29 9.92
N LEU A 47 6.90 1.01 10.24
CA LEU A 47 7.39 0.39 11.46
C LEU A 47 8.92 0.41 11.52
N THR A 48 9.59 0.06 10.42
CA THR A 48 11.06 0.07 10.33
C THR A 48 11.62 1.48 10.50
N MET A 49 10.96 2.48 9.90
CA MET A 49 11.33 3.88 10.06
C MET A 49 11.20 4.35 11.52
N LYS A 50 10.11 3.98 12.20
CA LYS A 50 9.90 4.30 13.63
C LYS A 50 10.95 3.64 14.52
N ASN A 51 11.24 2.35 14.29
CA ASN A 51 12.25 1.62 15.06
C ASN A 51 13.67 2.17 14.83
N SER A 52 13.97 2.63 13.61
CA SER A 52 15.26 3.27 13.29
C SER A 52 15.41 4.67 13.92
N GLN A 53 14.31 5.31 14.32
CA GLN A 53 14.32 6.60 15.02
C GLN A 53 14.41 6.44 16.56
N SER A 54 14.13 5.26 17.11
CA SER A 54 14.19 4.97 18.54
C SER A 54 15.55 4.48 19.06
N ASP A 55 16.53 4.31 18.17
CA ASP A 55 17.91 3.87 18.51
C ASP A 55 18.87 5.05 18.81
N VAL A 56 18.36 6.23 19.18
CA VAL A 56 19.15 7.42 19.61
C VAL A 56 18.70 7.91 20.97
#